data_AF-A0AAN1JLH7-F1
#
_entry.id   AF-A0AAN1JLH7-F1
#
_cell.length_a   1.000
_cell.length_b   1.000
_cell.length_c   1.000
_cell.angle_alpha   90.00
_cell.angle_beta   90.00
_cell.angle_gamma   90.00
#
_symmetry.space_group_name_H-M   'P 1'
#
loop_
_entity.id
_entity.type
_entity.pdbx_description
1 polymer ?
#
loop_
_entity_poly.entity_id
_entity_poly.type
_entity_poly.pdbx_seq_one_letter_code
_entity_poly.pdbx_strand_id
1 'polypeptide(L)'
;MARRAAKHLAAANEDAQSSIRRSHASMAASCFAALFLAETGVNLAPLLAMKWSQELAASLQHASVARQKFREVKYRGGGSEVTFTVSLCFMPKLKRYLALREYLVQDADCDALFLVIGRSAQQRQLVGLPPHFLVQLYRRLDTFGIVLPRVSARQWRAARQDWAVSNHGPVVAARLMGHSLATALRSYSNGTDAAHKAEMGAFLASVEKTVLKPGDDPAGSIRSAVGVCIEFHKPAPIAASVTVQPDCRSTEGCLFCERYRVHADATDIRKLLGCRHCVRLVSRRADSIEQYDRSFGAVLRRVDFLLNELRGRDAALVDQIEHDVDIEGNLDAFWSARLDQLYELGVA
;
A
#
# COMPACT_ATOMS: atom_id res chain seq x y z
N MET A 1 -19.43 -35.62 -23.17
CA MET A 1 -18.84 -34.28 -22.94
C MET A 1 -17.34 -34.30 -22.69
N ALA A 2 -16.82 -35.11 -21.76
CA ALA A 2 -15.39 -35.13 -21.39
C ALA A 2 -14.41 -35.39 -22.55
N ARG A 3 -14.72 -36.34 -23.44
CA ARG A 3 -13.85 -36.70 -24.59
C ARG A 3 -13.70 -35.57 -25.63
N ARG A 4 -14.72 -34.73 -25.79
CA ARG A 4 -14.71 -33.56 -26.68
C ARG A 4 -13.94 -32.40 -26.04
N ALA A 5 -14.09 -32.19 -24.73
CA ALA A 5 -13.33 -31.21 -23.97
C ALA A 5 -11.82 -31.51 -23.98
N ALA A 6 -11.44 -32.78 -23.77
CA ALA A 6 -10.03 -33.21 -23.84
C ALA A 6 -9.42 -32.98 -25.22
N LYS A 7 -10.16 -33.25 -26.30
CA LYS A 7 -9.70 -32.97 -27.67
C LYS A 7 -9.51 -31.48 -27.95
N HIS A 8 -10.44 -30.63 -27.49
CA HIS A 8 -10.30 -29.17 -27.60
C HIS A 8 -9.13 -28.63 -26.77
N LEU A 9 -8.87 -29.21 -25.59
CA LEU A 9 -7.74 -28.83 -24.74
C LEU A 9 -6.40 -29.21 -25.38
N ALA A 10 -6.27 -30.42 -25.94
CA ALA A 10 -5.07 -30.85 -26.64
C ALA A 10 -4.76 -29.93 -27.84
N ALA A 11 -5.76 -29.68 -28.70
CA ALA A 11 -5.61 -28.77 -29.83
C ALA A 11 -5.27 -27.33 -29.41
N ALA A 12 -5.84 -26.83 -28.30
CA ALA A 12 -5.51 -25.51 -27.76
C ALA A 12 -4.12 -25.44 -27.13
N ASN A 13 -3.52 -26.57 -26.74
CA ASN A 13 -2.17 -26.64 -26.18
C ASN A 13 -1.09 -26.69 -27.27
N GLU A 14 -1.42 -27.20 -28.45
CA GLU A 14 -0.53 -27.21 -29.61
C GLU A 14 -0.39 -25.81 -30.24
N ASP A 15 -1.45 -25.00 -30.20
CA ASP A 15 -1.45 -23.62 -30.70
C ASP A 15 -1.42 -22.61 -29.55
N ALA A 16 -0.25 -21.99 -29.36
CA ALA A 16 -0.05 -20.94 -28.37
C ALA A 16 -1.00 -19.74 -28.56
N GLN A 17 -1.50 -19.50 -29.78
CA GLN A 17 -2.43 -18.43 -30.14
C GLN A 17 -3.88 -18.90 -30.33
N SER A 18 -4.21 -20.09 -29.83
CA SER A 18 -5.56 -20.63 -29.94
C SER A 18 -6.60 -19.68 -29.35
N SER A 19 -7.78 -19.64 -29.98
CA SER A 19 -8.88 -18.74 -29.59
C SER A 19 -9.26 -18.86 -28.10
N ILE A 20 -9.11 -20.05 -27.51
CA ILE A 20 -9.36 -20.30 -26.09
C ILE A 20 -8.29 -19.64 -25.21
N ARG A 21 -7.00 -19.83 -25.52
CA ARG A 21 -5.88 -19.19 -24.79
C ARG A 21 -5.97 -17.67 -24.86
N ARG A 22 -6.21 -17.14 -26.06
CA ARG A 22 -6.43 -15.72 -26.30
C ARG A 22 -7.63 -15.17 -25.49
N SER A 23 -8.73 -15.92 -25.42
CA SER A 23 -9.90 -15.56 -24.59
C SER A 23 -9.57 -15.52 -23.09
N HIS A 24 -8.75 -16.46 -22.59
CA HIS A 24 -8.27 -16.45 -21.21
C HIS A 24 -7.29 -15.29 -20.94
N ALA A 25 -6.38 -15.02 -21.87
CA ALA A 25 -5.48 -13.87 -21.79
C ALA A 25 -6.26 -12.54 -21.77
N SER A 26 -7.30 -12.41 -22.59
CA SER A 26 -8.19 -11.23 -22.57
C SER A 26 -8.93 -11.07 -21.23
N MET A 27 -9.32 -12.18 -20.59
CA MET A 27 -9.89 -12.15 -19.25
C MET A 27 -8.85 -11.69 -18.23
N ALA A 28 -7.64 -12.26 -18.25
CA ALA A 28 -6.56 -11.88 -17.36
C ALA A 28 -6.17 -10.40 -17.51
N ALA A 29 -6.19 -9.86 -18.74
CA ALA A 29 -6.00 -8.44 -19.01
C ALA A 29 -7.08 -7.57 -18.37
N SER A 30 -8.36 -8.00 -18.44
CA SER A 30 -9.48 -7.30 -17.79
C SER A 30 -9.35 -7.32 -16.25
N CYS A 31 -8.98 -8.47 -15.68
CA CYS A 31 -8.71 -8.59 -14.25
C CYS A 31 -7.55 -7.68 -13.81
N PHE A 32 -6.46 -7.66 -14.59
CA PHE A 32 -5.33 -6.79 -14.29
C PHE A 32 -5.71 -5.31 -14.35
N ALA A 33 -6.51 -4.88 -15.33
CA ALA A 33 -7.01 -3.50 -15.40
C ALA A 33 -7.84 -3.13 -14.15
N ALA A 34 -8.66 -4.04 -13.63
CA ALA A 34 -9.38 -3.82 -12.37
C ALA A 34 -8.44 -3.74 -11.16
N LEU A 35 -7.42 -4.61 -11.08
CA LEU A 35 -6.39 -4.54 -10.04
C LEU A 35 -5.57 -3.24 -10.12
N PHE A 36 -5.28 -2.77 -11.33
CA PHE A 36 -4.56 -1.53 -11.56
C PHE A 36 -5.37 -0.31 -11.10
N LEU A 37 -6.69 -0.30 -11.33
CA LEU A 37 -7.59 0.72 -10.77
C LEU A 37 -7.55 0.73 -9.24
N ALA A 38 -7.62 -0.45 -8.61
CA ALA A 38 -7.58 -0.56 -7.16
C ALA A 38 -6.23 -0.10 -6.58
N GLU A 39 -5.12 -0.44 -7.25
CA GLU A 39 -3.77 -0.09 -6.80
C GLU A 39 -3.45 1.40 -7.01
N THR A 40 -3.78 1.97 -8.17
CA THR A 40 -3.37 3.34 -8.52
C THR A 40 -4.41 4.39 -8.15
N GLY A 41 -5.66 3.98 -7.97
CA GLY A 41 -6.78 4.89 -7.82
C GLY A 41 -7.04 5.75 -9.06
N VAL A 42 -6.44 5.46 -10.22
CA VAL A 42 -6.61 6.28 -11.42
C VAL A 42 -8.08 6.35 -11.84
N ASN A 43 -8.51 7.49 -12.38
CA ASN A 43 -9.85 7.62 -12.94
C ASN A 43 -10.03 6.70 -14.17
N LEU A 44 -11.26 6.29 -14.43
CA LEU A 44 -11.59 5.42 -15.56
C LEU A 44 -11.19 6.02 -16.91
N ALA A 45 -11.51 7.30 -17.17
CA ALA A 45 -11.18 7.91 -18.46
C ALA A 45 -9.66 7.92 -18.75
N PRO A 46 -8.78 8.36 -17.82
CA PRO A 46 -7.34 8.21 -17.99
C PRO A 46 -6.88 6.75 -18.17
N LEU A 47 -7.45 5.78 -17.44
CA LEU A 47 -7.12 4.35 -17.62
C LEU A 47 -7.37 3.90 -19.07
N LEU A 48 -8.53 4.25 -19.63
CA LEU A 48 -8.92 3.86 -20.99
C LEU A 48 -8.07 4.57 -22.06
N ALA A 49 -7.57 5.76 -21.76
CA ALA A 49 -6.75 6.56 -22.68
C ALA A 49 -5.24 6.23 -22.61
N MET A 50 -4.79 5.43 -21.64
CA MET A 50 -3.38 5.03 -21.54
C MET A 50 -2.95 4.23 -22.76
N LYS A 51 -1.88 4.69 -23.41
CA LYS A 51 -1.22 4.00 -24.52
C LYS A 51 -0.01 3.18 -24.05
N TRP A 52 0.48 2.27 -24.85
CA TRP A 52 1.74 1.60 -24.59
C TRP A 52 2.90 2.48 -25.04
N SER A 53 4.01 2.44 -24.31
CA SER A 53 5.27 3.07 -24.71
C SER A 53 6.45 2.21 -24.28
N GLN A 54 7.52 2.26 -25.08
CA GLN A 54 8.76 1.54 -24.78
C GLN A 54 9.46 2.11 -23.53
N GLU A 55 9.28 3.41 -23.27
CA GLU A 55 9.73 4.10 -22.05
C GLU A 55 9.15 3.47 -20.78
N LEU A 56 7.85 3.09 -20.80
CA LEU A 56 7.23 2.41 -19.67
C LEU A 56 7.95 1.09 -19.38
N ALA A 57 8.21 0.27 -20.41
CA ALA A 57 8.91 -1.00 -20.24
C ALA A 57 10.35 -0.80 -19.71
N ALA A 58 11.08 0.17 -20.26
CA ALA A 58 12.44 0.51 -19.83
C ALA A 58 12.48 1.02 -18.38
N SER A 59 11.52 1.85 -17.98
CA SER A 59 11.41 2.32 -16.60
C SER A 59 11.32 1.14 -15.62
N LEU A 60 10.61 0.07 -15.96
CA LEU A 60 10.46 -1.10 -15.09
C LEU A 60 11.71 -1.97 -14.98
N GLN A 61 12.70 -1.81 -15.86
CA GLN A 61 13.97 -2.56 -15.86
C GLN A 61 15.02 -1.95 -14.94
N HIS A 62 15.10 -0.62 -14.89
CA HIS A 62 16.02 0.06 -13.98
C HIS A 62 15.43 0.07 -12.56
N ALA A 63 15.93 -0.81 -11.70
CA ALA A 63 15.72 -0.76 -10.26
C ALA A 63 16.54 0.41 -9.69
N SER A 64 16.06 1.64 -9.85
CA SER A 64 16.67 2.79 -9.19
C SER A 64 16.39 2.69 -7.68
N VAL A 65 17.44 2.29 -6.96
CA VAL A 65 17.75 2.48 -5.53
C VAL A 65 16.59 2.23 -4.55
N ALA A 66 16.76 1.12 -3.81
CA ALA A 66 16.03 0.74 -2.62
C ALA A 66 15.74 1.93 -1.68
N ARG A 67 14.46 2.15 -1.35
CA ARG A 67 13.92 2.77 -0.10
C ARG A 67 12.46 3.27 -0.23
N GLN A 68 11.83 3.27 -1.40
CA GLN A 68 10.45 3.75 -1.55
C GLN A 68 9.43 2.59 -1.59
N LYS A 69 8.48 2.55 -0.65
CA LYS A 69 7.36 1.57 -0.62
C LYS A 69 6.50 1.62 -1.90
N PHE A 70 6.51 2.78 -2.56
CA PHE A 70 5.84 3.04 -3.82
C PHE A 70 6.81 3.56 -4.87
N ARG A 71 6.50 3.28 -6.13
CA ARG A 71 7.21 3.77 -7.30
C ARG A 71 6.30 4.69 -8.09
N GLU A 72 6.72 5.94 -8.22
CA GLU A 72 6.12 6.89 -9.15
C GLU A 72 6.58 6.51 -10.58
N VAL A 73 5.62 6.24 -11.45
CA VAL A 73 5.83 5.96 -12.87
C VAL A 73 5.30 7.15 -13.64
N LYS A 74 6.23 7.95 -14.17
CA LYS A 74 5.92 9.03 -15.12
C LYS A 74 5.68 8.38 -16.47
N TYR A 75 4.42 8.30 -16.86
CA TYR A 75 4.01 7.70 -18.11
C TYR A 75 3.72 8.80 -19.14
N ARG A 76 4.43 8.75 -20.26
CA ARG A 76 4.31 9.66 -21.40
C ARG A 76 3.95 8.82 -22.62
N GLY A 77 2.74 8.96 -23.14
CA GLY A 77 2.33 8.27 -24.36
C GLY A 77 1.16 8.95 -25.05
N GLY A 78 1.30 9.16 -26.36
CA GLY A 78 0.31 9.82 -27.23
C GLY A 78 -0.17 11.20 -26.79
N GLY A 79 0.73 12.03 -26.26
CA GLY A 79 0.44 13.42 -25.87
C GLY A 79 -0.16 13.61 -24.48
N SER A 80 -0.33 12.54 -23.70
CA SER A 80 -0.78 12.62 -22.30
C SER A 80 0.36 12.27 -21.34
N GLU A 81 0.67 13.19 -20.41
CA GLU A 81 1.48 12.89 -19.24
C GLU A 81 0.57 12.38 -18.11
N VAL A 82 0.59 11.08 -17.85
CA VAL A 82 -0.08 10.51 -16.67
C VAL A 82 1.00 10.01 -15.73
N THR A 83 1.05 10.56 -14.53
CA THR A 83 1.90 10.01 -13.48
C THR A 83 1.04 9.15 -12.57
N PHE A 84 1.44 7.90 -12.37
CA PHE A 84 0.76 7.00 -11.44
C PHE A 84 1.76 6.36 -10.50
N THR A 85 1.30 6.07 -9.28
CA THR A 85 2.13 5.50 -8.23
C THR A 85 1.66 4.09 -7.91
N VAL A 86 2.58 3.12 -7.95
CA VAL A 86 2.32 1.70 -7.66
C VAL A 86 3.19 1.20 -6.53
N SER A 87 2.69 0.31 -5.68
CA SER A 87 3.52 -0.36 -4.68
C SER A 87 4.57 -1.27 -5.32
N LEU A 88 5.70 -1.48 -4.61
CA LEU A 88 6.73 -2.41 -5.06
C LEU A 88 6.19 -3.84 -5.27
N CYS A 89 5.25 -4.28 -4.42
CA CYS A 89 4.61 -5.59 -4.53
C CYS A 89 3.70 -5.73 -5.76
N PHE A 90 3.22 -4.63 -6.33
CA PHE A 90 2.44 -4.62 -7.56
C PHE A 90 3.31 -4.68 -8.82
N MET A 91 4.59 -4.30 -8.72
CA MET A 91 5.52 -4.26 -9.86
C MET A 91 5.67 -5.59 -10.60
N PRO A 92 5.79 -6.76 -9.93
CA PRO A 92 5.83 -8.05 -10.63
C PRO A 92 4.53 -8.32 -11.43
N LYS A 93 3.37 -7.90 -10.92
CA LYS A 93 2.08 -8.05 -11.63
C LYS A 93 2.04 -7.18 -12.86
N LEU A 94 2.52 -5.93 -12.77
CA LEU A 94 2.64 -5.04 -13.92
C LEU A 94 3.60 -5.58 -14.99
N LYS A 95 4.78 -6.10 -14.59
CA LYS A 95 5.70 -6.77 -15.52
C LYS A 95 5.04 -7.96 -16.22
N ARG A 96 4.32 -8.80 -15.45
CA ARG A 96 3.57 -9.94 -15.99
C ARG A 96 2.47 -9.51 -16.97
N TYR A 97 1.80 -8.40 -16.67
CA TYR A 97 0.81 -7.83 -17.57
C TYR A 97 1.42 -7.34 -18.88
N LEU A 98 2.59 -6.68 -18.85
CA LEU A 98 3.24 -6.25 -20.09
C LEU A 98 3.63 -7.43 -20.98
N ALA A 99 4.12 -8.53 -20.40
CA ALA A 99 4.35 -9.77 -21.15
C ALA A 99 3.04 -10.36 -21.71
N LEU A 100 1.95 -10.31 -20.95
CA LEU A 100 0.63 -10.74 -21.43
C LEU A 100 0.11 -9.86 -22.57
N ARG A 101 0.35 -8.55 -22.51
CA ARG A 101 0.02 -7.59 -23.56
C ARG A 101 0.80 -7.91 -24.83
N GLU A 102 2.11 -8.12 -24.72
CA GLU A 102 2.97 -8.53 -25.84
C GLU A 102 2.44 -9.81 -26.51
N TYR A 103 2.09 -10.82 -25.70
CA TYR A 103 1.45 -12.05 -26.18
C TYR A 103 0.12 -11.82 -26.92
N LEU A 104 -0.70 -10.86 -26.49
CA LEU A 104 -2.00 -10.53 -27.09
C LEU A 104 -1.89 -9.66 -28.36
N VAL A 105 -0.92 -8.75 -28.39
CA VAL A 105 -0.68 -7.80 -29.49
C VAL A 105 -0.03 -8.50 -30.67
N GLN A 106 1.05 -9.23 -30.45
CA GLN A 106 1.89 -9.76 -31.54
C GLN A 106 2.20 -8.64 -32.55
N ASP A 107 1.77 -8.80 -33.81
CA ASP A 107 1.97 -7.83 -34.89
C ASP A 107 0.76 -6.90 -35.11
N ALA A 108 -0.23 -6.93 -34.21
CA ALA A 108 -1.42 -6.08 -34.33
C ALA A 108 -1.08 -4.61 -34.04
N ASP A 109 -1.57 -3.71 -34.89
CA ASP A 109 -1.47 -2.27 -34.66
C ASP A 109 -2.46 -1.84 -33.56
N CYS A 110 -1.99 -1.90 -32.31
CA CYS A 110 -2.75 -1.49 -31.15
C CYS A 110 -1.83 -0.77 -30.16
N ASP A 111 -2.04 0.53 -30.02
CA ASP A 111 -1.27 1.38 -29.12
C ASP A 111 -1.87 1.45 -27.72
N ALA A 112 -3.02 0.84 -27.43
CA ALA A 112 -3.61 0.86 -26.08
C ALA A 112 -2.74 0.10 -25.06
N LEU A 113 -2.57 0.65 -23.85
CA LEU A 113 -1.90 -0.04 -22.74
C LEU A 113 -2.78 -1.17 -22.23
N PHE A 114 -4.06 -0.87 -21.97
CA PHE A 114 -5.07 -1.82 -21.55
C PHE A 114 -5.95 -2.24 -22.71
N LEU A 115 -5.99 -3.54 -22.98
CA LEU A 115 -6.63 -4.10 -24.17
C LEU A 115 -7.30 -5.44 -23.89
N VAL A 116 -8.26 -5.77 -24.74
CA VAL A 116 -9.05 -7.01 -24.68
C VAL A 116 -9.37 -7.49 -26.10
N ILE A 117 -9.88 -8.70 -26.21
CA ILE A 117 -10.39 -9.23 -27.48
C ILE A 117 -11.89 -8.93 -27.55
N GLY A 118 -12.33 -8.31 -28.65
CA GLY A 118 -13.73 -7.98 -28.85
C GLY A 118 -14.63 -9.23 -29.00
N ARG A 119 -15.94 -9.02 -28.84
CA ARG A 119 -16.92 -10.13 -28.74
C ARG A 119 -17.75 -10.38 -30.00
N SER A 120 -17.88 -9.42 -30.92
CA SER A 120 -18.61 -9.65 -32.18
C SER A 120 -17.82 -10.51 -33.17
N ALA A 121 -18.53 -11.15 -34.11
CA ALA A 121 -17.96 -11.98 -35.17
C ALA A 121 -17.00 -11.21 -36.11
N GLN A 122 -17.12 -9.88 -36.19
CA GLN A 122 -16.18 -8.97 -36.87
C GLN A 122 -15.10 -8.42 -35.90
N GLN A 123 -15.25 -8.64 -34.59
CA GLN A 123 -14.46 -8.07 -33.49
C GLN A 123 -13.57 -9.10 -32.76
N ARG A 124 -13.17 -10.22 -33.36
CA ARG A 124 -12.04 -11.01 -32.80
C ARG A 124 -10.69 -10.27 -32.88
N GLN A 125 -10.72 -9.01 -33.31
CA GLN A 125 -9.60 -8.09 -33.29
C GLN A 125 -9.34 -7.58 -31.87
N LEU A 126 -8.09 -7.19 -31.65
CA LEU A 126 -7.65 -6.57 -30.43
C LEU A 126 -8.25 -5.16 -30.36
N VAL A 127 -8.82 -4.81 -29.22
CA VAL A 127 -9.41 -3.49 -28.98
C VAL A 127 -8.92 -2.95 -27.65
N GLY A 128 -8.90 -1.62 -27.54
CA GLY A 128 -8.70 -0.96 -26.25
C GLY A 128 -9.75 -1.41 -25.23
N LEU A 129 -9.40 -1.30 -23.94
CA LEU A 129 -10.29 -1.65 -22.85
C LEU A 129 -11.63 -0.89 -22.99
N PRO A 130 -12.80 -1.54 -22.95
CA PRO A 130 -14.08 -0.87 -23.14
C PRO A 130 -14.50 -0.10 -21.86
N PRO A 131 -15.26 1.00 -21.95
CA PRO A 131 -15.66 1.79 -20.78
C PRO A 131 -16.41 1.01 -19.70
N HIS A 132 -17.18 0.00 -20.09
CA HIS A 132 -17.98 -0.83 -19.21
C HIS A 132 -17.31 -2.17 -18.86
N PHE A 133 -15.98 -2.28 -19.01
CA PHE A 133 -15.24 -3.52 -18.79
C PHE A 133 -15.46 -4.12 -17.40
N LEU A 134 -15.59 -3.29 -16.34
CA LEU A 134 -15.84 -3.78 -14.98
C LEU A 134 -17.16 -4.55 -14.88
N VAL A 135 -18.22 -4.02 -15.49
CA VAL A 135 -19.53 -4.69 -15.52
C VAL A 135 -19.44 -6.01 -16.29
N GLN A 136 -18.73 -6.02 -17.42
CA GLN A 136 -18.52 -7.23 -18.21
C GLN A 136 -17.66 -8.27 -17.47
N LEU A 137 -16.65 -7.82 -16.73
CA LEU A 137 -15.76 -8.65 -15.92
C LEU A 137 -16.56 -9.31 -14.81
N TYR A 138 -17.31 -8.53 -14.02
CA TYR A 138 -18.15 -9.05 -12.96
C TYR A 138 -19.17 -10.08 -13.45
N ARG A 139 -19.90 -9.78 -14.53
CA ARG A 139 -20.84 -10.75 -15.14
C ARG A 139 -20.14 -12.04 -15.55
N ARG A 140 -18.91 -11.95 -16.07
CA ARG A 140 -18.17 -13.13 -16.52
C ARG A 140 -17.59 -13.92 -15.34
N LEU A 141 -17.22 -13.27 -14.24
CA LEU A 141 -16.86 -13.95 -12.99
C LEU A 141 -18.05 -14.70 -12.39
N ASP A 142 -19.26 -14.15 -12.47
CA ASP A 142 -20.47 -14.85 -12.02
C ASP A 142 -20.70 -16.15 -12.80
N THR A 143 -20.39 -16.18 -14.10
CA THR A 143 -20.49 -17.42 -14.90
C THR A 143 -19.54 -18.51 -14.44
N PHE A 144 -18.51 -18.15 -13.67
CA PHE A 144 -17.59 -19.09 -13.01
C PHE A 144 -17.98 -19.38 -11.55
N GLY A 145 -19.11 -18.87 -11.07
CA GLY A 145 -19.52 -18.98 -9.67
C GLY A 145 -18.75 -18.05 -8.72
N ILE A 146 -17.96 -17.10 -9.26
CA ILE A 146 -17.17 -16.16 -8.45
C ILE A 146 -18.01 -14.90 -8.23
N VAL A 147 -18.69 -14.83 -7.08
CA VAL A 147 -19.52 -13.69 -6.70
C VAL A 147 -18.68 -12.66 -5.94
N LEU A 148 -18.49 -11.49 -6.53
CA LEU A 148 -17.77 -10.37 -5.92
C LEU A 148 -18.68 -9.13 -5.79
N PRO A 149 -18.44 -8.27 -4.77
CA PRO A 149 -19.07 -6.96 -4.70
C PRO A 149 -18.87 -6.16 -5.99
N ARG A 150 -19.93 -5.46 -6.43
CA ARG A 150 -19.89 -4.64 -7.65
C ARG A 150 -19.30 -3.28 -7.32
N VAL A 151 -17.99 -3.18 -7.44
CA VAL A 151 -17.24 -1.95 -7.15
C VAL A 151 -16.95 -1.22 -8.46
N SER A 152 -17.48 0.00 -8.59
CA SER A 152 -17.19 0.88 -9.71
C SER A 152 -15.77 1.46 -9.65
N ALA A 153 -15.26 1.96 -10.77
CA ALA A 153 -13.97 2.65 -10.79
C ALA A 153 -13.93 3.85 -9.83
N ARG A 154 -15.06 4.57 -9.67
CA ARG A 154 -15.19 5.67 -8.70
C ARG A 154 -15.07 5.19 -7.26
N GLN A 155 -15.68 4.05 -6.92
CA GLN A 155 -15.59 3.45 -5.59
C GLN A 155 -14.18 2.90 -5.32
N TRP A 156 -13.51 2.29 -6.30
CA TRP A 156 -12.09 1.90 -6.17
C TRP A 156 -11.20 3.10 -5.91
N ARG A 157 -11.41 4.22 -6.63
CA ARG A 157 -10.68 5.46 -6.39
C ARG A 157 -10.92 6.01 -4.98
N ALA A 158 -12.18 6.08 -4.54
CA ALA A 158 -12.52 6.53 -3.19
C ALA A 158 -11.86 5.67 -2.11
N ALA A 159 -11.96 4.34 -2.23
CA ALA A 159 -11.32 3.41 -1.30
C ALA A 159 -9.79 3.55 -1.29
N ARG A 160 -9.14 3.75 -2.44
CA ARG A 160 -7.69 4.00 -2.50
C ARG A 160 -7.31 5.34 -1.86
N GLN A 161 -8.13 6.37 -2.05
CA GLN A 161 -7.93 7.67 -1.41
C GLN A 161 -8.06 7.57 0.10
N ASP A 162 -9.13 6.95 0.60
CA ASP A 162 -9.37 6.75 2.04
C ASP A 162 -8.24 5.93 2.67
N TRP A 163 -7.79 4.88 1.97
CA TRP A 163 -6.61 4.11 2.38
C TRP A 163 -5.36 4.99 2.40
N ALA A 164 -5.08 5.76 1.36
CA ALA A 164 -3.87 6.60 1.30
C ALA A 164 -3.86 7.67 2.41
N VAL A 165 -5.01 8.30 2.68
CA VAL A 165 -5.15 9.28 3.77
C VAL A 165 -4.95 8.61 5.13
N SER A 166 -5.62 7.48 5.36
CA SER A 166 -5.55 6.76 6.64
C SER A 166 -4.16 6.17 6.93
N ASN A 167 -3.39 5.86 5.88
CA ASN A 167 -2.10 5.18 6.01
C ASN A 167 -0.89 6.13 5.89
N HIS A 168 -1.03 7.26 5.21
CA HIS A 168 0.10 8.14 4.86
C HIS A 168 -0.17 9.64 5.11
N GLY A 169 -1.37 10.00 5.57
CA GLY A 169 -1.77 11.39 5.75
C GLY A 169 -2.14 12.10 4.43
N PRO A 170 -2.80 13.26 4.51
CA PRO A 170 -3.43 13.91 3.36
C PRO A 170 -2.44 14.41 2.29
N VAL A 171 -1.25 14.86 2.69
CA VAL A 171 -0.24 15.39 1.76
C VAL A 171 0.35 14.26 0.90
N VAL A 172 0.72 13.14 1.53
CA VAL A 172 1.25 11.97 0.80
C VAL A 172 0.15 11.30 -0.01
N ALA A 173 -1.09 11.26 0.51
CA ALA A 173 -2.26 10.79 -0.23
C ALA A 173 -2.51 11.62 -1.49
N ALA A 174 -2.41 12.94 -1.43
CA ALA A 174 -2.57 13.81 -2.61
C ALA A 174 -1.55 13.46 -3.70
N ARG A 175 -0.28 13.24 -3.31
CA ARG A 175 0.79 12.84 -4.23
C ARG A 175 0.55 11.43 -4.80
N LEU A 176 0.14 10.48 -3.98
CA LEU A 176 -0.24 9.11 -4.40
C LEU A 176 -1.38 9.11 -5.41
N MET A 177 -2.38 9.97 -5.21
CA MET A 177 -3.59 10.05 -6.04
C MET A 177 -3.43 10.93 -7.29
N GLY A 178 -2.25 11.53 -7.50
CA GLY A 178 -1.96 12.41 -8.63
C GLY A 178 -2.71 13.74 -8.60
N HIS A 179 -3.10 14.23 -7.42
CA HIS A 179 -3.77 15.52 -7.24
C HIS A 179 -2.74 16.66 -7.13
N SER A 180 -3.08 17.85 -7.62
CA SER A 180 -2.38 19.07 -7.20
C SER A 180 -2.70 19.36 -5.74
N LEU A 181 -1.74 19.89 -4.97
CA LEU A 181 -1.90 20.23 -3.55
C LEU A 181 -3.16 21.09 -3.33
N ALA A 182 -3.42 22.03 -4.24
CA ALA A 182 -4.59 22.91 -4.24
C ALA A 182 -5.93 22.16 -4.41
N THR A 183 -5.99 21.06 -5.16
CA THR A 183 -7.22 20.27 -5.38
C THR A 183 -7.50 19.34 -4.21
N ALA A 184 -6.44 18.77 -3.63
CA ALA A 184 -6.54 18.02 -2.38
C ALA A 184 -7.00 18.91 -1.22
N LEU A 185 -6.45 20.13 -1.13
CA LEU A 185 -6.91 21.15 -0.19
C LEU A 185 -8.34 21.58 -0.48
N ARG A 186 -8.77 21.78 -1.74
CA ARG A 186 -10.13 22.26 -2.07
C ARG A 186 -11.23 21.19 -1.87
N SER A 187 -10.94 19.90 -2.05
CA SER A 187 -11.85 18.81 -1.63
C SER A 187 -11.91 18.64 -0.11
N TYR A 188 -10.85 19.01 0.60
CA TYR A 188 -10.76 19.02 2.05
C TYR A 188 -11.45 20.26 2.67
N SER A 189 -11.37 21.42 2.00
CA SER A 189 -11.92 22.71 2.44
C SER A 189 -13.42 22.90 2.20
N ASN A 190 -14.09 21.96 1.52
CA ASN A 190 -15.56 21.99 1.38
C ASN A 190 -16.29 21.26 2.52
N GLY A 191 -15.57 20.64 3.46
CA GLY A 191 -16.09 20.19 4.74
C GLY A 191 -15.95 21.31 5.78
N THR A 192 -17.01 21.60 6.52
CA THR A 192 -17.19 22.76 7.41
C THR A 192 -15.94 23.18 8.20
N ASP A 193 -15.52 24.43 7.94
CA ASP A 193 -14.26 25.08 8.34
C ASP A 193 -13.97 25.14 9.87
N ALA A 194 -14.96 24.84 10.72
CA ALA A 194 -14.82 24.85 12.18
C ALA A 194 -14.33 23.51 12.77
N ALA A 195 -14.74 22.37 12.18
CA ALA A 195 -14.37 21.05 12.68
C ALA A 195 -12.91 20.69 12.34
N HIS A 196 -12.45 21.10 11.15
CA HIS A 196 -11.11 20.76 10.66
C HIS A 196 -9.98 21.63 11.24
N LYS A 197 -10.25 22.91 11.58
CA LYS A 197 -9.27 23.72 12.35
C LYS A 197 -9.08 23.16 13.77
N ALA A 198 -10.14 22.63 14.37
CA ALA A 198 -10.06 21.94 15.65
C ALA A 198 -9.30 20.60 15.54
N GLU A 199 -9.53 19.81 14.49
CA GLU A 199 -8.82 18.54 14.23
C GLU A 199 -7.32 18.72 13.92
N MET A 200 -6.96 19.70 13.09
CA MET A 200 -5.55 19.98 12.75
C MET A 200 -4.80 20.58 13.95
N GLY A 201 -5.46 21.44 14.74
CA GLY A 201 -4.94 21.93 16.01
C GLY A 201 -4.78 20.81 17.04
N ALA A 202 -5.73 19.88 17.13
CA ALA A 202 -5.64 18.71 18.00
C ALA A 202 -4.56 17.71 17.54
N PHE A 203 -4.36 17.53 16.24
CA PHE A 203 -3.30 16.68 15.68
C PHE A 203 -1.91 17.26 15.96
N LEU A 204 -1.68 18.55 15.67
CA LEU A 204 -0.41 19.22 15.96
C LEU A 204 -0.14 19.27 17.48
N ALA A 205 -1.17 19.57 18.29
CA ALA A 205 -1.07 19.50 19.74
C ALA A 205 -0.82 18.08 20.26
N SER A 206 -1.35 17.04 19.59
CA SER A 206 -1.08 15.63 19.91
C SER A 206 0.37 15.26 19.59
N VAL A 207 0.94 15.76 18.50
CA VAL A 207 2.34 15.51 18.12
C VAL A 207 3.30 16.21 19.09
N GLU A 208 3.05 17.48 19.43
CA GLU A 208 3.84 18.22 20.43
C GLU A 208 3.76 17.59 21.81
N LYS A 209 2.59 17.10 22.22
CA LYS A 209 2.43 16.38 23.49
C LYS A 209 3.13 15.02 23.50
N THR A 210 3.27 14.34 22.36
CA THR A 210 3.80 12.96 22.32
C THR A 210 5.32 12.91 22.44
N VAL A 211 6.04 13.88 21.90
CA VAL A 211 7.51 13.83 21.82
C VAL A 211 8.16 14.77 22.83
N LEU A 212 8.67 14.20 23.92
CA LEU A 212 9.31 14.92 25.03
C LEU A 212 10.73 15.38 24.66
N LYS A 213 11.20 16.42 25.36
CA LYS A 213 12.62 16.80 25.34
C LYS A 213 13.40 15.83 26.22
N PRO A 214 14.68 15.53 25.90
CA PRO A 214 15.52 14.71 26.75
C PRO A 214 15.56 15.25 28.20
N GLY A 215 15.19 14.42 29.17
CA GLY A 215 15.19 14.77 30.60
C GLY A 215 13.91 15.42 31.15
N ASP A 216 12.91 15.71 30.31
CA ASP A 216 11.60 16.27 30.71
C ASP A 216 10.57 15.15 30.96
N ASP A 217 10.87 14.22 31.86
CA ASP A 217 9.92 13.18 32.27
C ASP A 217 8.88 13.76 33.26
N PRO A 218 7.56 13.73 32.96
CA PRO A 218 6.55 14.07 33.95
C PRO A 218 6.67 13.21 35.22
N ALA A 219 6.38 13.78 36.38
CA ALA A 219 6.46 13.05 37.65
C ALA A 219 5.58 11.79 37.64
N GLY A 220 6.15 10.64 38.00
CA GLY A 220 5.46 9.34 37.98
C GLY A 220 5.52 8.59 36.64
N SER A 221 6.29 9.09 35.66
CA SER A 221 6.51 8.40 34.40
C SER A 221 7.28 7.09 34.58
N ILE A 222 6.90 6.07 33.80
CA ILE A 222 7.59 4.78 33.74
C ILE A 222 8.12 4.50 32.34
N ARG A 223 9.27 3.82 32.26
CA ARG A 223 9.86 3.37 30.99
C ARG A 223 9.03 2.22 30.43
N SER A 224 8.80 2.24 29.11
CA SER A 224 8.12 1.16 28.36
C SER A 224 9.04 0.61 27.26
N ALA A 225 8.62 -0.49 26.64
CA ALA A 225 9.31 -1.16 25.53
C ALA A 225 9.45 -0.31 24.25
N VAL A 226 8.68 0.77 24.13
CA VAL A 226 8.63 1.64 22.93
C VAL A 226 8.79 3.12 23.26
N GLY A 227 9.08 3.48 24.52
CA GLY A 227 9.18 4.87 24.95
C GLY A 227 8.91 5.02 26.45
N VAL A 228 8.03 5.94 26.81
CA VAL A 228 7.66 6.28 28.20
C VAL A 228 6.14 6.36 28.36
N CYS A 229 5.63 5.96 29.52
CA CYS A 229 4.23 6.10 29.91
C CYS A 229 4.11 7.07 31.07
N ILE A 230 3.26 8.09 30.92
CA ILE A 230 3.08 9.14 31.95
C ILE A 230 2.00 8.79 32.98
N GLU A 231 1.17 7.77 32.73
CA GLU A 231 0.09 7.36 33.64
C GLU A 231 -0.28 5.88 33.41
N PHE A 232 0.39 4.99 34.13
CA PHE A 232 0.19 3.55 34.01
C PHE A 232 -1.19 3.09 34.51
N HIS A 233 -1.70 1.98 33.97
CA HIS A 233 -3.04 1.43 34.25
C HIS A 233 -4.26 2.29 33.85
N LYS A 234 -4.04 3.38 33.10
CA LYS A 234 -5.13 4.21 32.56
C LYS A 234 -5.01 4.36 31.04
N PRO A 235 -5.17 3.26 30.28
CA PRO A 235 -5.11 3.34 28.83
C PRO A 235 -6.25 4.21 28.30
N ALA A 236 -5.92 5.16 27.44
CA ALA A 236 -6.88 6.02 26.76
C ALA A 236 -6.50 6.08 25.28
N PRO A 237 -7.45 5.96 24.35
CA PRO A 237 -7.13 5.98 22.92
C PRO A 237 -6.69 7.37 22.49
N ILE A 238 -5.67 7.43 21.63
CA ILE A 238 -5.16 8.70 21.05
C ILE A 238 -6.20 9.43 20.19
N ALA A 239 -7.25 8.75 19.74
CA ALA A 239 -8.31 9.29 18.90
C ALA A 239 -9.61 8.51 19.11
N ALA A 240 -10.74 9.09 18.65
CA ALA A 240 -12.07 8.45 18.76
C ALA A 240 -12.16 7.07 18.08
N SER A 241 -11.32 6.83 17.06
CA SER A 241 -11.16 5.53 16.42
C SER A 241 -9.68 5.20 16.29
N VAL A 242 -9.27 4.05 16.85
CA VAL A 242 -7.90 3.54 16.78
C VAL A 242 -7.89 2.13 16.21
N THR A 243 -6.89 1.83 15.38
CA THR A 243 -6.75 0.52 14.72
C THR A 243 -6.39 -0.58 15.72
N VAL A 244 -5.60 -0.23 16.74
CA VAL A 244 -5.24 -1.11 17.86
C VAL A 244 -5.78 -0.47 19.12
N GLN A 245 -6.55 -1.22 19.91
CA GLN A 245 -7.07 -0.73 21.18
C GLN A 245 -5.92 -0.61 22.18
N PRO A 246 -5.76 0.53 22.87
CA PRO A 246 -4.70 0.71 23.84
C PRO A 246 -4.94 -0.20 25.05
N ASP A 247 -3.89 -0.84 25.51
CA ASP A 247 -3.88 -1.60 26.74
C ASP A 247 -2.49 -1.55 27.39
N CYS A 248 -2.42 -1.75 28.70
CA CYS A 248 -1.16 -1.68 29.45
C CYS A 248 -0.38 -3.00 29.47
N ARG A 249 -0.77 -4.01 28.68
CA ARG A 249 -0.15 -5.33 28.62
C ARG A 249 0.64 -5.54 27.34
N SER A 250 0.12 -5.07 26.20
CA SER A 250 0.75 -5.20 24.90
C SER A 250 1.64 -4.00 24.58
N THR A 251 2.77 -4.27 23.90
CA THR A 251 3.66 -3.22 23.42
C THR A 251 3.00 -2.39 22.32
N GLU A 252 2.20 -3.04 21.48
CA GLU A 252 1.43 -2.43 20.40
C GLU A 252 0.38 -1.46 20.96
N GLY A 253 -0.31 -1.84 22.05
CA GLY A 253 -1.32 -1.00 22.70
C GLY A 253 -0.78 0.34 23.21
N CYS A 254 0.47 0.36 23.71
CA CYS A 254 1.13 1.60 24.14
C CYS A 254 1.26 2.62 22.99
N LEU A 255 1.56 2.20 21.77
CA LEU A 255 1.77 3.11 20.63
C LEU A 255 0.52 3.89 20.21
N PHE A 256 -0.66 3.40 20.60
CA PHE A 256 -1.98 3.99 20.33
C PHE A 256 -2.65 4.57 21.59
N CYS A 257 -1.88 4.77 22.66
CA CYS A 257 -2.36 5.31 23.93
C CYS A 257 -2.03 6.81 24.08
N GLU A 258 -2.98 7.62 24.56
CA GLU A 258 -2.81 9.06 24.84
C GLU A 258 -1.77 9.32 25.96
N ARG A 259 -1.50 8.31 26.79
CA ARG A 259 -0.51 8.35 27.87
C ARG A 259 0.91 7.98 27.42
N TYR A 260 1.10 7.65 26.14
CA TYR A 260 2.41 7.32 25.59
C TYR A 260 3.20 8.57 25.22
N ARG A 261 4.49 8.54 25.53
CA ARG A 261 5.47 9.57 25.21
C ARG A 261 6.72 8.92 24.65
N VAL A 262 7.49 9.70 23.89
CA VAL A 262 8.78 9.27 23.36
C VAL A 262 9.79 10.40 23.48
N HIS A 263 11.01 10.09 23.87
CA HIS A 263 12.10 11.05 23.88
C HIS A 263 12.79 11.12 22.52
N ALA A 264 13.23 12.30 22.14
CA ALA A 264 14.19 12.47 21.05
C ALA A 264 15.61 12.16 21.52
N ASP A 265 15.81 10.95 22.04
CA ASP A 265 17.10 10.47 22.53
C ASP A 265 17.45 9.11 21.92
N ALA A 266 18.71 8.70 22.09
CA ALA A 266 19.19 7.45 21.53
C ALA A 266 18.47 6.20 22.06
N THR A 267 17.94 6.27 23.29
CA THR A 267 17.34 5.12 23.97
C THR A 267 15.98 4.82 23.37
N ASP A 268 15.12 5.83 23.27
CA ASP A 268 13.75 5.66 22.78
C ASP A 268 13.71 5.49 21.25
N ILE A 269 14.65 6.10 20.51
CA ILE A 269 14.86 5.81 19.08
C ILE A 269 15.19 4.32 18.88
N ARG A 270 16.15 3.77 19.66
CA ARG A 270 16.54 2.36 19.57
C ARG A 270 15.38 1.41 19.87
N LYS A 271 14.59 1.70 20.91
CA LYS A 271 13.39 0.91 21.25
C LYS A 271 12.37 0.88 20.13
N LEU A 272 12.10 2.02 19.49
CA LEU A 272 11.18 2.10 18.36
C LEU A 272 11.70 1.29 17.16
N LEU A 273 12.99 1.38 16.86
CA LEU A 273 13.63 0.61 15.80
C LEU A 273 13.64 -0.89 16.10
N GLY A 274 13.89 -1.29 17.36
CA GLY A 274 13.84 -2.69 17.78
C GLY A 274 12.43 -3.28 17.68
N CYS A 275 11.42 -2.49 18.04
CA CYS A 275 10.01 -2.84 17.79
C CYS A 275 9.76 -3.07 16.30
N ARG A 276 10.19 -2.12 15.46
CA ARG A 276 10.05 -2.21 13.99
C ARG A 276 10.72 -3.46 13.43
N HIS A 277 11.92 -3.78 13.90
CA HIS A 277 12.68 -4.95 13.49
C HIS A 277 11.92 -6.25 13.82
N CYS A 278 11.52 -6.43 15.08
CA CYS A 278 10.81 -7.63 15.53
C CYS A 278 9.44 -7.78 14.84
N VAL A 279 8.67 -6.69 14.72
CA VAL A 279 7.37 -6.70 14.04
C VAL A 279 7.54 -7.07 12.57
N ARG A 280 8.56 -6.53 11.86
CA ARG A 280 8.85 -6.93 10.47
C ARG A 280 9.17 -8.42 10.36
N LEU A 281 9.93 -8.98 11.29
CA LEU A 281 10.31 -10.38 11.29
C LEU A 281 9.08 -11.31 11.44
N VAL A 282 8.28 -11.08 12.47
CA VAL A 282 7.05 -11.87 12.74
C VAL A 282 6.01 -11.69 11.63
N SER A 283 5.92 -10.50 11.05
CA SER A 283 4.94 -10.19 10.00
C SER A 283 5.12 -11.02 8.71
N ARG A 284 6.30 -11.62 8.49
CA ARG A 284 6.56 -12.53 7.35
C ARG A 284 5.72 -13.80 7.37
N ARG A 285 5.11 -14.11 8.52
CA ARG A 285 4.30 -15.31 8.76
C ARG A 285 2.80 -15.03 8.78
N ALA A 286 2.37 -13.81 8.45
CA ALA A 286 0.95 -13.52 8.37
C ALA A 286 0.26 -14.40 7.30
N ASP A 287 -0.80 -15.10 7.69
CA ASP A 287 -1.53 -16.03 6.81
C ASP A 287 -2.31 -15.30 5.69
N SER A 288 -2.53 -13.99 5.85
CA SER A 288 -3.20 -13.13 4.87
C SER A 288 -2.72 -11.68 4.94
N ILE A 289 -2.91 -10.95 3.83
CA ILE A 289 -2.59 -9.53 3.71
C ILE A 289 -3.49 -8.70 4.63
N GLU A 290 -4.75 -9.10 4.81
CA GLU A 290 -5.71 -8.43 5.68
C GLU A 290 -5.31 -8.55 7.16
N GLN A 291 -4.84 -9.72 7.60
CA GLN A 291 -4.34 -9.93 8.97
C GLN A 291 -3.03 -9.18 9.20
N TYR A 292 -2.16 -9.13 8.17
CA TYR A 292 -0.95 -8.33 8.17
C TYR A 292 -1.25 -6.84 8.39
N ASP A 293 -2.14 -6.27 7.58
CA ASP A 293 -2.41 -4.83 7.58
C ASP A 293 -3.17 -4.37 8.83
N ARG A 294 -4.05 -5.22 9.38
CA ARG A 294 -4.85 -4.93 10.56
C ARG A 294 -4.03 -4.93 11.85
N SER A 295 -2.99 -5.75 11.94
CA SER A 295 -2.21 -5.96 13.18
C SER A 295 -0.80 -5.39 13.09
N PHE A 296 0.00 -5.83 12.12
CA PHE A 296 1.41 -5.46 12.00
C PHE A 296 1.59 -4.15 11.23
N GLY A 297 0.81 -3.95 10.16
CA GLY A 297 0.89 -2.74 9.33
C GLY A 297 0.58 -1.47 10.12
N ALA A 298 -0.42 -1.51 11.01
CA ALA A 298 -0.79 -0.37 11.85
C ALA A 298 0.35 0.04 12.80
N VAL A 299 0.95 -0.95 13.47
CA VAL A 299 2.08 -0.76 14.38
C VAL A 299 3.29 -0.20 13.63
N LEU A 300 3.66 -0.80 12.50
CA LEU A 300 4.80 -0.33 11.68
C LEU A 300 4.60 1.11 11.19
N ARG A 301 3.40 1.48 10.75
CA ARG A 301 3.09 2.86 10.34
C ARG A 301 3.20 3.84 11.50
N ARG A 302 2.72 3.45 12.69
CA ARG A 302 2.81 4.30 13.88
C ARG A 302 4.26 4.51 14.32
N VAL A 303 5.08 3.46 14.30
CA VAL A 303 6.51 3.54 14.59
C VAL A 303 7.25 4.40 13.55
N ASP A 304 7.00 4.18 12.25
CA ASP A 304 7.59 4.97 11.17
C ASP A 304 7.21 6.47 11.30
N PHE A 305 5.96 6.77 11.68
CA PHE A 305 5.52 8.14 11.96
C PHE A 305 6.33 8.77 13.10
N LEU A 306 6.44 8.10 14.24
CA LEU A 306 7.20 8.61 15.40
C LEU A 306 8.68 8.82 15.03
N LEU A 307 9.30 7.88 14.31
CA LEU A 307 10.69 8.02 13.86
C LEU A 307 10.88 9.20 12.90
N ASN A 308 9.90 9.52 12.05
CA ASN A 308 9.97 10.69 11.18
C ASN A 308 9.89 12.00 11.98
N GLU A 309 9.03 12.07 13.00
CA GLU A 309 8.98 13.22 13.91
C GLU A 309 10.30 13.41 14.66
N LEU A 310 10.93 12.32 15.10
CA LEU A 310 12.25 12.33 15.72
C LEU A 310 13.35 12.77 14.73
N ARG A 311 13.27 12.31 13.48
CA ARG A 311 14.21 12.69 12.42
C ARG A 311 14.10 14.19 12.08
N GLY A 312 12.92 14.78 12.23
CA GLY A 312 12.72 16.23 12.12
C GLY A 312 13.48 17.05 13.17
N ARG A 313 13.89 16.42 14.29
CA ARG A 313 14.66 17.07 15.37
C ARG A 313 16.16 16.79 15.27
N ASP A 314 16.53 15.51 15.06
CA ASP A 314 17.92 15.10 14.90
C ASP A 314 18.01 13.93 13.90
N ALA A 315 18.21 14.28 12.63
CA ALA A 315 18.28 13.29 11.57
C ALA A 315 19.51 12.40 11.66
N ALA A 316 20.65 12.96 12.07
CA ALA A 316 21.91 12.24 12.15
C ALA A 316 21.84 11.14 13.21
N LEU A 317 21.27 11.44 14.38
CA LEU A 317 21.09 10.48 15.45
C LEU A 317 20.15 9.34 15.05
N VAL A 318 19.01 9.66 14.43
CA VAL A 318 18.04 8.65 13.98
C VAL A 318 18.66 7.75 12.92
N ASP A 319 19.34 8.32 11.92
CA ASP A 319 19.93 7.54 10.83
C ASP A 319 21.10 6.66 11.32
N GLN A 320 21.89 7.14 12.29
CA GLN A 320 22.95 6.36 12.92
C GLN A 320 22.40 5.13 13.67
N ILE A 321 21.39 5.32 14.52
CA ILE A 321 20.81 4.22 15.30
C ILE A 321 20.00 3.29 14.40
N GLU A 322 19.36 3.82 13.35
CA GLU A 322 18.68 3.02 12.34
C GLU A 322 19.65 2.10 11.62
N HIS A 323 20.86 2.57 11.27
CA HIS A 323 21.91 1.71 10.72
C HIS A 323 22.32 0.61 11.71
N ASP A 324 22.61 0.98 12.96
CA ASP A 324 23.05 0.07 14.00
C ASP A 324 22.00 -1.03 14.33
N VAL A 325 20.71 -0.69 14.32
CA VAL A 325 19.62 -1.64 14.58
C VAL A 325 19.25 -2.47 13.35
N ASP A 326 19.01 -1.84 12.19
CA ASP A 326 18.48 -2.56 11.02
C ASP A 326 19.57 -3.27 10.21
N ILE A 327 20.83 -2.81 10.26
CA ILE A 327 21.96 -3.41 9.52
C ILE A 327 22.85 -4.24 10.43
N GLU A 328 23.28 -3.68 11.56
CA GLU A 328 24.20 -4.38 12.48
C GLU A 328 23.48 -5.33 13.45
N GLY A 329 22.15 -5.18 13.60
CA GLY A 329 21.33 -6.07 14.42
C GLY A 329 21.41 -5.77 15.92
N ASN A 330 21.93 -4.61 16.32
CA ASN A 330 22.16 -4.26 17.72
C ASN A 330 20.87 -3.75 18.39
N LEU A 331 20.05 -4.69 18.87
CA LEU A 331 18.83 -4.38 19.63
C LEU A 331 19.14 -3.96 21.07
N ASP A 332 18.25 -3.19 21.71
CA ASP A 332 18.34 -3.01 23.16
C ASP A 332 17.94 -4.30 23.90
N ALA A 333 18.26 -4.35 25.19
CA ALA A 333 18.09 -5.55 26.01
C ALA A 333 16.67 -6.12 25.99
N PHE A 334 15.63 -5.28 25.93
CA PHE A 334 14.25 -5.74 25.89
C PHE A 334 13.95 -6.43 24.56
N TRP A 335 14.27 -5.78 23.43
CA TRP A 335 13.98 -6.33 22.11
C TRP A 335 14.90 -7.49 21.72
N SER A 336 16.12 -7.54 22.24
CA SER A 336 17.02 -8.69 22.12
C SER A 336 16.41 -9.93 22.79
N ALA A 337 16.02 -9.82 24.07
CA ALA A 337 15.37 -10.92 24.78
C ALA A 337 14.03 -11.33 24.15
N ARG A 338 13.29 -10.36 23.60
CA ARG A 338 12.05 -10.65 22.87
C ARG A 338 12.31 -11.38 21.55
N LEU A 339 13.38 -11.02 20.84
CA LEU A 339 13.78 -11.69 19.61
C LEU A 339 14.21 -13.14 19.89
N ASP A 340 14.96 -13.39 20.95
CA ASP A 340 15.34 -14.75 21.37
C ASP A 340 14.11 -15.61 21.66
N GLN A 341 13.12 -15.07 22.39
CA GLN A 341 11.83 -15.75 22.61
C GLN A 341 11.11 -16.08 21.30
N LEU A 342 11.15 -15.17 20.31
CA LEU A 342 10.55 -15.41 19.00
C LEU A 342 11.28 -16.51 18.24
N TYR A 343 12.60 -16.65 18.38
CA TYR A 343 13.38 -17.77 17.83
C TYR A 343 13.07 -19.10 18.52
N GLU A 344 12.98 -19.13 19.85
CA GLU A 344 12.63 -20.33 20.62
C GLU A 344 11.23 -20.86 20.29
N LEU A 345 10.28 -19.95 20.12
CA LEU A 345 8.92 -20.26 19.68
C LEU A 345 8.85 -20.61 18.18
N GLY A 346 9.98 -20.52 17.48
CA GLY A 346 10.10 -20.80 16.06
C GLY A 346 9.21 -19.89 15.22
N VAL A 347 8.98 -18.64 15.63
CA VAL A 347 8.17 -17.59 14.95
C VAL A 347 9.01 -16.43 14.39
N ALA A 348 10.29 -16.36 14.71
CA ALA A 348 11.29 -15.49 14.07
C ALA A 348 11.85 -16.09 12.77
#